data_AF-A0A1X1MI48-F1
#
_entry.id   AF-A0A1X1MI48-F1
#
_cell.length_a   1.000
_cell.length_b   1.000
_cell.length_c   1.000
_cell.angle_alpha   90.00
_cell.angle_beta   90.00
_cell.angle_gamma   90.00
#
_symmetry.space_group_name_H-M   'P 1'
#
loop_
_entity.id
_entity.type
_entity.pdbx_description
1 polymer ?
#
loop_
_entity_poly.entity_id
_entity_poly.type
_entity_poly.pdbx_seq_one_letter_code
_entity_poly.pdbx_strand_id
1 'polypeptide(L)'
;MSAPLDWHRAACAPAVEFARDGAEVVIRYRYAGEVHELRFPNVIWSGLVQEARVATFATLTAEWAEWAVAGGLVRHADGQVDLRYGYLGLREIRLPATIWDQILAAIRSRAVDGLDR
;
A
#
# COMPACT_ATOMS: atom_id res chain seq x y z
N MET A 1 10.37 -19.48 -14.65
CA MET A 1 11.02 -18.28 -14.11
C MET A 1 10.15 -17.10 -14.52
N SER A 2 9.56 -16.38 -13.56
CA SER A 2 8.86 -15.13 -13.86
C SER A 2 9.86 -14.10 -14.40
N ALA A 3 9.43 -13.25 -15.33
CA ALA A 3 10.26 -12.18 -15.87
C ALA A 3 10.73 -11.25 -14.73
N PRO A 4 11.93 -10.65 -14.83
CA PRO A 4 12.36 -9.65 -13.86
C PRO A 4 11.38 -8.46 -13.87
N LEU A 5 10.90 -8.09 -12.69
CA LEU A 5 10.01 -6.95 -12.50
C LEU A 5 10.80 -5.63 -12.62
N ASP A 6 10.18 -4.62 -13.23
CA ASP A 6 10.74 -3.27 -13.29
C ASP A 6 10.44 -2.53 -11.98
N TRP A 7 11.46 -2.40 -11.13
CA TRP A 7 11.34 -1.83 -9.79
C TRP A 7 11.57 -0.32 -9.81
N HIS A 8 10.60 0.41 -9.28
CA HIS A 8 10.64 1.85 -9.09
C HIS A 8 10.78 2.21 -7.62
N ARG A 9 11.72 3.12 -7.31
CA ARG A 9 11.91 3.68 -5.97
C ARG A 9 11.69 5.18 -6.00
N ALA A 10 10.73 5.65 -5.20
CA ALA A 10 10.49 7.08 -5.05
C ALA A 10 11.51 7.69 -4.07
N ALA A 11 12.07 8.86 -4.40
CA ALA A 11 13.04 9.54 -3.52
C ALA A 11 12.47 9.90 -2.13
N CYS A 12 11.15 10.14 -2.06
CA CYS A 12 10.44 10.41 -0.80
C CYS A 12 10.11 9.15 0.02
N ALA A 13 10.37 7.95 -0.51
CA ALA A 13 10.05 6.66 0.10
C ALA A 13 11.21 5.66 -0.04
N PRO A 14 12.40 5.97 0.51
CA PRO A 14 13.63 5.23 0.23
C PRO A 14 13.62 3.77 0.72
N ALA A 15 12.77 3.43 1.69
CA ALA A 15 12.66 2.07 2.22
C ALA A 15 11.70 1.18 1.40
N VAL A 16 11.04 1.74 0.38
CA VAL A 16 9.96 1.09 -0.37
C VAL A 16 10.24 1.14 -1.86
N GLU A 17 10.00 0.01 -2.53
CA GLU A 17 10.11 -0.15 -3.97
C GLU A 17 8.79 -0.72 -4.50
N PHE A 18 8.41 -0.30 -5.69
CA PHE A 18 7.15 -0.64 -6.31
C PHE A 18 7.41 -1.24 -7.68
N ALA A 19 6.65 -2.26 -8.06
CA ALA A 19 6.69 -2.83 -9.40
C ALA A 19 5.29 -3.28 -9.81
N ARG A 20 5.11 -3.51 -11.11
CA ARG A 20 3.90 -4.14 -11.64
C ARG A 20 4.19 -5.58 -12.05
N ASP A 21 3.38 -6.50 -11.56
CA ASP A 21 3.41 -7.93 -11.89
C ASP A 21 2.03 -8.33 -12.44
N GLY A 22 1.87 -8.23 -13.77
CA GLY A 22 0.59 -8.46 -14.43
C GLY A 22 -0.51 -7.50 -13.95
N ALA A 23 -1.51 -8.06 -13.24
CA ALA A 23 -2.65 -7.34 -12.69
C ALA A 23 -2.45 -6.91 -11.22
N GLU A 24 -1.27 -7.13 -10.66
CA GLU A 24 -0.92 -6.75 -9.30
C GLU A 24 0.13 -5.64 -9.27
N VAL A 25 0.02 -4.75 -8.29
CA VAL A 25 1.11 -3.90 -7.85
C VAL A 25 1.82 -4.60 -6.69
N VAL A 26 3.12 -4.78 -6.85
CA VAL A 26 3.99 -5.40 -5.87
C VAL A 26 4.76 -4.30 -5.15
N ILE A 27 4.70 -4.28 -3.83
CA ILE A 27 5.45 -3.36 -2.98
C ILE A 27 6.45 -4.17 -2.20
N ARG A 28 7.72 -3.84 -2.35
CA ARG A 28 8.80 -4.41 -1.55
C ARG A 28 9.31 -3.38 -0.57
N TYR A 29 9.52 -3.77 0.67
CA TYR A 29 10.09 -2.87 1.67
C TYR A 29 11.07 -3.59 2.58
N ARG A 30 12.01 -2.83 3.16
CA ARG A 30 12.93 -3.34 4.18
C ARG A 30 12.56 -2.79 5.55
N TYR A 31 12.38 -3.68 6.53
CA TYR A 31 12.10 -3.31 7.91
C TYR A 31 12.80 -4.28 8.87
N ALA A 32 13.39 -3.76 9.95
CA ALA A 32 14.12 -4.56 10.95
C ALA A 32 15.17 -5.54 10.36
N GLY A 33 15.79 -5.18 9.22
CA GLY A 33 16.78 -6.02 8.53
C GLY A 33 16.18 -7.05 7.56
N GLU A 34 14.86 -7.22 7.54
CA GLU A 34 14.15 -8.17 6.67
C GLU A 34 13.53 -7.46 5.47
N VAL A 35 13.38 -8.21 4.37
CA VAL A 35 12.69 -7.75 3.15
C VAL A 35 11.31 -8.39 3.12
N HIS A 36 10.29 -7.56 3.00
CA HIS A 36 8.90 -7.97 2.92
C HIS A 36 8.31 -7.59 1.56
N GLU A 37 7.30 -8.34 1.12
CA GLU A 37 6.59 -8.11 -0.14
C GLU A 37 5.08 -8.06 0.12
N LEU A 38 4.43 -7.04 -0.42
CA LEU A 38 2.98 -6.89 -0.45
C LEU A 38 2.52 -6.96 -1.90
N ARG A 39 1.37 -7.58 -2.13
CA ARG A 39 0.76 -7.69 -3.45
C ARG A 39 -0.67 -7.18 -3.40
N PHE A 40 -0.96 -6.21 -4.25
CA PHE A 40 -2.27 -5.59 -4.35
C PHE A 40 -2.84 -5.81 -5.75
N PRO A 41 -4.02 -6.44 -5.89
CA PRO A 41 -4.74 -6.43 -7.15
C PRO A 41 -5.00 -4.99 -7.62
N ASN A 42 -4.96 -4.72 -8.93
CA ASN A 42 -5.02 -3.36 -9.46
C ASN A 42 -6.24 -2.57 -8.95
N VAL A 43 -7.43 -3.20 -8.85
CA VAL A 43 -8.64 -2.55 -8.30
C VAL A 43 -8.46 -2.06 -6.86
N ILE A 44 -7.73 -2.81 -6.04
CA ILE A 44 -7.44 -2.46 -4.65
C ILE A 44 -6.38 -1.34 -4.60
N TRP A 45 -5.34 -1.47 -5.44
CA TRP A 45 -4.30 -0.45 -5.56
C TRP A 45 -4.86 0.91 -6.03
N SER A 46 -5.70 0.93 -7.07
CA SER A 46 -6.32 2.16 -7.57
C SER A 46 -7.18 2.84 -6.52
N GLY A 47 -7.97 2.08 -5.74
CA GLY A 47 -8.74 2.62 -4.63
C GLY A 47 -7.85 3.23 -3.55
N LEU A 48 -6.77 2.54 -3.19
CA LEU A 48 -5.79 3.03 -2.20
C LEU A 48 -5.16 4.33 -2.66
N VAL A 49 -4.78 4.42 -3.94
CA VAL A 49 -4.20 5.63 -4.55
C VAL A 49 -5.16 6.80 -4.50
N GLN A 50 -6.45 6.58 -4.81
CA GLN A 50 -7.46 7.63 -4.75
C GLN A 50 -7.62 8.17 -3.32
N GLU A 51 -7.82 7.29 -2.34
CA GLU A 51 -8.00 7.68 -0.94
C GLU A 51 -6.77 8.35 -0.32
N ALA A 52 -5.58 7.84 -0.64
CA ALA A 52 -4.33 8.43 -0.18
C ALA A 52 -4.16 9.89 -0.64
N ARG A 53 -4.71 10.25 -1.81
CA ARG A 53 -4.66 11.59 -2.38
C ARG A 53 -5.71 12.54 -1.81
N VAL A 54 -6.88 12.04 -1.40
CA VAL A 54 -7.94 12.86 -0.76
C VAL A 54 -7.83 12.93 0.77
N ALA A 55 -6.70 12.45 1.32
CA ALA A 55 -6.32 12.54 2.73
C ALA A 55 -7.19 11.73 3.72
N THR A 56 -7.94 10.73 3.25
CA THR A 56 -8.72 9.80 4.10
C THR A 56 -7.87 9.15 5.18
N PHE A 57 -6.59 8.87 4.89
CA PHE A 57 -5.67 8.24 5.83
C PHE A 57 -4.97 9.22 6.80
N ALA A 58 -5.32 10.51 6.80
CA ALA A 58 -4.65 11.49 7.67
C ALA A 58 -5.05 11.37 9.16
N THR A 59 -6.19 10.74 9.45
CA THR A 59 -6.77 10.69 10.80
C THR A 59 -7.08 9.25 11.24
N LEU A 60 -6.22 8.31 10.87
CA LEU A 60 -6.41 6.91 11.28
C LEU A 60 -6.27 6.76 12.79
N THR A 61 -7.22 6.05 13.39
CA THR A 61 -7.23 5.68 14.81
C THR A 61 -7.18 4.16 14.95
N ALA A 62 -7.31 3.64 16.17
CA ALA A 62 -7.41 2.20 16.41
C ALA A 62 -8.75 1.59 15.93
N GLU A 63 -9.74 2.42 15.60
CA GLU A 63 -11.01 1.98 15.02
C GLU A 63 -10.86 1.70 13.53
N TRP A 64 -11.60 0.70 13.05
CA TRP A 64 -11.63 0.38 11.63
C TRP A 64 -12.38 1.47 10.86
N ALA A 65 -11.70 2.11 9.92
CA ALA A 65 -12.26 3.05 8.97
C ALA A 65 -12.36 2.39 7.59
N GLU A 66 -13.47 2.65 6.88
CA GLU A 66 -13.62 2.22 5.49
C GLU A 66 -12.80 3.12 4.55
N TRP A 67 -12.17 2.52 3.53
CA TRP A 67 -11.36 3.24 2.54
C TRP A 67 -11.57 2.77 1.09
N ALA A 68 -12.55 1.91 0.79
CA ALA A 68 -12.86 1.61 -0.60
C ALA A 68 -14.26 1.03 -0.82
N VAL A 69 -14.79 1.29 -2.03
CA VAL A 69 -16.00 0.69 -2.64
C VAL A 69 -16.01 -0.85 -2.61
N ALA A 70 -14.85 -1.49 -2.41
CA ALA A 70 -14.70 -2.94 -2.32
C ALA A 70 -14.59 -3.49 -0.88
N GLY A 71 -15.06 -2.75 0.13
CA GLY A 71 -15.04 -3.19 1.53
C GLY A 71 -13.65 -3.14 2.16
N GLY A 72 -12.82 -2.19 1.71
CA GLY A 72 -11.50 -1.97 2.30
C GLY A 72 -11.63 -1.36 3.69
N LEU A 73 -11.00 -1.97 4.70
CA LEU A 73 -10.88 -1.40 6.04
C LEU A 73 -9.43 -1.09 6.37
N VAL A 74 -9.21 -0.01 7.12
CA VAL A 74 -7.90 0.43 7.56
C VAL A 74 -7.99 0.88 9.01
N ARG A 75 -6.94 0.63 9.79
CA ARG A 75 -6.78 1.24 11.10
C ARG A 75 -5.30 1.41 11.43
N HIS A 76 -5.03 2.30 12.38
CA HIS A 76 -3.71 2.49 12.97
C HIS A 76 -3.74 2.03 14.43
N ALA A 77 -3.04 0.95 14.74
CA ALA A 77 -3.00 0.34 16.07
C ALA A 77 -1.58 -0.12 16.40
N ASP A 78 -1.12 0.16 17.62
CA ASP A 78 0.16 -0.33 18.15
C ASP A 78 1.39 -0.04 17.26
N GLY A 79 1.42 1.14 16.62
CA GLY A 79 2.50 1.56 15.72
C GLY A 79 2.50 0.82 14.37
N GLN A 80 1.43 0.09 14.07
CA GLN A 80 1.19 -0.61 12.83
C GLN A 80 -0.04 -0.05 12.12
N VAL A 81 -0.09 -0.29 10.82
CA VAL A 81 -1.29 -0.11 10.02
C VAL A 81 -1.79 -1.47 9.59
N ASP A 82 -3.04 -1.74 9.92
CA ASP A 82 -3.75 -2.91 9.44
C ASP A 82 -4.62 -2.52 8.25
N LEU A 83 -4.53 -3.28 7.16
CA LEU A 83 -5.37 -3.17 5.99
C LEU A 83 -6.15 -4.46 5.81
N ARG A 84 -7.45 -4.36 5.59
CA ARG A 84 -8.29 -5.48 5.16
C ARG A 84 -8.95 -5.17 3.85
N TYR A 85 -9.02 -6.15 2.96
CA TYR A 85 -9.74 -6.03 1.70
C TYR A 85 -10.15 -7.40 1.14
N GLY A 86 -10.92 -7.37 0.06
CA GLY A 86 -11.49 -8.57 -0.56
C GLY A 86 -12.81 -8.97 0.09
N TYR A 87 -13.47 -9.97 -0.49
CA TYR A 87 -14.76 -10.45 0.00
C TYR A 87 -14.68 -10.79 1.49
N LEU A 88 -15.54 -10.15 2.30
CA LEU A 88 -15.58 -10.27 3.77
C LEU A 88 -14.26 -9.95 4.51
N GLY A 89 -13.34 -9.20 3.90
CA GLY A 89 -12.07 -8.82 4.54
C GLY A 89 -11.09 -9.98 4.72
N LEU A 90 -11.19 -11.03 3.91
CA LEU A 90 -10.36 -12.24 4.02
C LEU A 90 -8.84 -11.99 3.82
N ARG A 91 -8.44 -10.88 3.23
CA ARG A 91 -7.03 -10.49 3.13
C ARG A 91 -6.73 -9.44 4.17
N GLU A 92 -5.88 -9.79 5.12
CA GLU A 92 -5.33 -8.87 6.12
C GLU A 92 -3.84 -8.67 5.86
N ILE A 93 -3.43 -7.40 5.81
CA ILE A 93 -2.04 -6.98 5.75
C ILE A 93 -1.77 -6.14 6.98
N ARG A 94 -0.66 -6.45 7.66
CA ARG A 94 -0.11 -5.62 8.73
C ARG A 94 1.25 -5.12 8.30
N LEU A 95 1.49 -3.82 8.46
CA LEU A 95 2.80 -3.23 8.20
C LEU A 95 3.12 -2.10 9.19
N PRO A 96 4.40 -1.79 9.42
CA PRO A 96 4.80 -0.68 10.27
C PRO A 96 4.26 0.65 9.76
N ALA A 97 3.80 1.52 10.68
CA ALA A 97 3.27 2.83 10.32
C ALA A 97 4.27 3.68 9.49
N THR A 98 5.57 3.55 9.77
CA THR A 98 6.62 4.26 9.02
C THR A 98 6.78 3.79 7.57
N ILE A 99 6.46 2.52 7.28
CA ILE A 99 6.42 2.00 5.90
C ILE A 99 5.14 2.46 5.22
N TRP A 100 4.02 2.46 5.94
CA TRP A 100 2.76 3.01 5.45
C TRP A 100 2.89 4.47 5.04
N ASP A 101 3.51 5.31 5.88
CA ASP A 101 3.74 6.73 5.58
C ASP A 101 4.57 6.93 4.31
N GLN A 102 5.57 6.09 4.09
CA GLN A 102 6.38 6.13 2.86
C GLN A 102 5.58 5.72 1.63
N ILE A 103 4.70 4.71 1.74
CA ILE A 103 3.77 4.35 0.66
C ILE A 103 2.85 5.53 0.34
N LEU A 104 2.27 6.17 1.36
CA LEU A 104 1.42 7.34 1.18
C LEU A 104 2.20 8.52 0.56
N ALA A 105 3.43 8.77 0.98
CA ALA A 105 4.28 9.81 0.42
C ALA A 105 4.60 9.56 -1.06
N ALA A 106 4.92 8.33 -1.44
CA ALA A 106 5.16 7.94 -2.83
C ALA A 106 3.91 8.20 -3.70
N ILE A 107 2.74 7.77 -3.23
CA ILE A 107 1.46 7.99 -3.92
C ILE A 107 1.13 9.48 -4.05
N ARG A 108 1.24 10.24 -2.96
CA ARG A 108 0.92 11.68 -2.94
C ARG A 108 1.87 12.50 -3.82
N SER A 109 3.13 12.09 -3.91
CA SER A 109 4.11 12.72 -4.80
C SER A 109 3.95 12.35 -6.28
N ARG A 110 3.01 11.45 -6.60
CA ARG A 110 2.77 10.91 -7.95
C ARG A 110 3.95 10.14 -8.56
N ALA A 111 4.90 9.70 -7.73
CA ALA A 111 6.04 8.92 -8.19
C ALA A 111 5.64 7.54 -8.76
N VAL A 112 4.43 7.06 -8.47
CA VAL A 112 3.94 5.71 -8.79
C VAL A 112 2.75 5.70 -9.76
N ASP A 113 2.46 6.83 -10.43
CA ASP A 113 1.33 7.05 -11.35
C ASP A 113 1.38 6.23 -12.66
N GLY A 114 2.42 5.40 -12.83
CA GLY A 114 2.53 4.46 -13.95
C GLY A 114 2.11 3.03 -13.59
N LEU A 115 1.85 2.73 -12.32
CA LEU A 115 1.57 1.38 -11.84
C LEU A 115 0.09 1.01 -11.86
N ASP A 116 -0.81 1.96 -12.08
CA ASP A 116 -2.26 1.78 -12.14
C ASP A 116 -2.76 1.44 -13.56
N ARG A 117 -1.97 1.72 -14.60
CA ARG A 117 -2.28 1.46 -16.02
C ARG A 117 -2.12 0.00 -16.41
#